data_AF-A0A2M7U8X3-F1
#
_entry.id   AF-A0A2M7U8X3-F1
#
_cell.length_a   1.000
_cell.length_b   1.000
_cell.length_c   1.000
_cell.angle_alpha   90.00
_cell.angle_beta   90.00
_cell.angle_gamma   90.00
#
_symmetry.space_group_name_H-M   'P 1'
#
loop_
_entity.id
_entity.type
_entity.pdbx_description
1 polymer ?
#
loop_
_entity_poly.entity_id
_entity_poly.type
_entity_poly.pdbx_seq_one_letter_code
_entity_poly.pdbx_strand_id
1 'polypeptide(L)'
;TCVTFYSEVHPRGVIQDKPLSHPGGETIFSEQEKIKGHIAEIPTGRPTNGYPFRALFIVDEFNKYYDELTPEEHDKINHRLKALKRLANKILSVL
;
A
#
# COMPACT_ATOMS: atom_id res chain seq x y z
N THR A 1 0.43 -0.17 -3.86
CA THR A 1 1.36 0.97 -3.69
C THR A 1 2.51 0.52 -2.83
N CYS A 2 3.76 0.76 -3.23
CA CYS A 2 4.96 0.51 -2.41
C CYS A 2 5.35 1.83 -1.74
N VAL A 3 5.60 1.82 -0.43
CA VAL A 3 6.12 2.98 0.32
C VAL A 3 7.44 2.56 0.96
N THR A 4 8.48 3.38 0.80
CA THR A 4 9.85 3.07 1.22
C THR A 4 10.40 4.23 2.04
N PHE A 5 10.99 3.94 3.20
CA PHE A 5 11.69 4.93 4.04
C PHE A 5 13.11 4.44 4.36
N TYR A 6 14.00 5.41 4.61
CA TYR A 6 15.42 5.20 4.91
C TYR A 6 15.70 5.55 6.38
N SER A 7 16.61 4.82 7.03
CA SER A 7 17.13 5.17 8.35
C SER A 7 18.60 4.76 8.49
N GLU A 8 19.43 5.62 9.07
CA GLU A 8 20.80 5.30 9.45
C GLU A 8 20.82 4.42 10.70
N VAL A 9 21.25 3.15 10.61
CA VAL A 9 21.49 2.33 11.82
C VAL A 9 22.69 1.40 11.67
N HIS A 10 23.53 1.42 12.71
CA HIS A 10 24.71 0.57 12.95
C HIS A 10 24.41 -0.95 12.96
N PRO A 11 25.39 -1.80 12.62
CA PRO A 11 25.13 -3.15 12.16
C PRO A 11 24.91 -4.13 13.32
N ARG A 12 23.66 -4.53 13.59
CA ARG A 12 23.32 -5.83 14.21
C ARG A 12 21.98 -6.38 13.73
N GLY A 13 22.07 -7.29 12.74
CA GLY A 13 21.23 -8.47 12.46
C GLY A 13 19.68 -8.38 12.47
N VAL A 14 19.04 -8.87 11.39
CA VAL A 14 18.13 -10.05 11.34
C VAL A 14 17.34 -10.10 10.00
N ILE A 15 17.46 -11.27 9.35
CA ILE A 15 16.69 -12.07 8.37
C ILE A 15 15.33 -11.60 7.75
N GLN A 16 15.19 -11.93 6.45
CA GLN A 16 14.02 -12.32 5.62
C GLN A 16 13.39 -11.29 4.65
N ASP A 17 13.24 -11.73 3.39
CA ASP A 17 13.24 -10.99 2.11
C ASP A 17 14.54 -10.22 1.89
N LYS A 18 15.23 -10.38 0.75
CA LYS A 18 16.51 -9.69 0.49
C LYS A 18 16.31 -8.20 0.79
N PRO A 19 16.88 -7.65 1.88
CA PRO A 19 16.64 -6.26 2.21
C PRO A 19 17.18 -5.45 1.05
N LEU A 20 16.40 -4.47 0.57
CA LEU A 20 16.99 -3.45 -0.26
C LEU A 20 18.14 -2.85 0.56
N SER A 21 19.36 -2.98 0.06
CA SER A 21 20.53 -2.39 0.69
C SER A 21 20.74 -1.05 0.00
N HIS A 22 20.69 0.04 0.78
CA HIS A 22 21.22 1.30 0.27
C HIS A 22 22.74 1.10 0.04
N PRO A 23 23.34 1.65 -1.04
CA PRO A 23 24.79 1.57 -1.25
C PRO A 23 25.61 2.11 -0.08
N GLY A 24 25.05 3.01 0.74
CA GLY A 24 25.66 3.54 1.96
C GLY A 24 25.56 2.64 3.20
N GLY A 25 24.96 1.45 3.11
CA GLY A 25 24.83 0.52 4.24
C GLY A 25 23.63 0.76 5.17
N GLU A 26 22.73 1.68 4.81
CA GLU A 26 21.49 1.95 5.55
C GLU A 26 20.49 0.80 5.45
N THR A 27 19.72 0.61 6.52
CA THR A 27 18.61 -0.34 6.54
C THR A 27 17.39 0.30 5.88
N ILE A 28 16.82 -0.38 4.88
CA ILE A 28 15.61 0.06 4.19
C ILE A 28 14.41 -0.69 4.76
N PHE A 29 13.45 0.07 5.28
CA PHE A 29 12.15 -0.46 5.64
C PHE A 29 11.17 -0.27 4.48
N SER A 30 10.59 -1.37 4.03
CA SER A 30 9.56 -1.36 2.98
C SER A 30 8.35 -2.16 3.42
N GLU A 31 7.16 -1.64 3.11
CA GLU A 31 5.90 -2.34 3.28
C GLU A 31 5.09 -2.27 1.99
N GLN A 32 4.34 -3.34 1.74
CA GLN A 32 3.45 -3.45 0.61
C GLN A 32 2.07 -3.95 1.05
N GLU A 33 1.07 -3.42 0.37
CA GLU A 33 -0.31 -3.89 0.48
C GLU A 33 -0.96 -3.89 -0.90
N LYS A 34 -1.85 -4.86 -1.11
CA LYS A 34 -2.57 -5.07 -2.36
C LYS A 34 -4.06 -5.17 -2.08
N ILE A 35 -4.86 -4.75 -3.05
CA ILE A 35 -6.30 -4.97 -3.05
C ILE A 35 -6.57 -5.99 -4.15
N LYS A 36 -7.31 -7.03 -3.83
CA LYS A 36 -7.74 -8.03 -4.80
C LYS A 36 -8.98 -7.51 -5.53
N GLY A 37 -8.98 -7.68 -6.84
CA GLY A 37 -10.03 -7.19 -7.71
C GLY A 37 -9.77 -7.56 -9.15
N HIS A 38 -10.67 -7.10 -10.02
CA HIS A 38 -10.61 -7.32 -11.46
C HIS A 38 -10.97 -6.03 -12.22
N ILE A 39 -10.71 -6.01 -13.53
CA ILE A 39 -10.95 -4.85 -14.38
C ILE A 39 -12.29 -5.00 -15.09
N ALA A 40 -13.12 -3.97 -15.01
CA ALA A 40 -14.37 -3.89 -15.73
C ALA A 40 -14.15 -3.54 -17.20
N GLU A 41 -15.06 -4.02 -18.06
CA GLU A 41 -15.08 -3.65 -19.48
C GLU A 41 -15.62 -2.23 -19.72
N ILE A 42 -16.41 -1.71 -18.79
CA ILE A 42 -17.07 -0.40 -18.86
C ILE A 42 -16.72 0.38 -17.59
N PRO A 43 -16.33 1.67 -17.68
CA PRO A 43 -16.02 2.47 -16.49
C PRO A 43 -17.28 2.86 -15.70
N THR A 44 -17.10 3.24 -14.45
CA THR A 44 -18.16 3.89 -13.66
C THR A 44 -18.66 5.16 -14.34
N GLY A 45 -19.93 5.49 -14.12
CA GLY A 45 -20.50 6.77 -14.55
C GLY A 45 -20.02 7.98 -13.74
N ARG A 46 -19.08 7.80 -12.79
CA ARG A 46 -18.63 8.83 -11.84
C ARG A 46 -17.11 8.74 -11.60
N PRO A 47 -16.27 8.96 -12.62
CA PRO A 47 -14.83 8.83 -12.46
C PRO A 47 -14.27 9.90 -11.51
N THR A 48 -13.42 9.48 -10.57
CA THR A 48 -12.68 10.42 -9.72
C THR A 48 -11.58 11.12 -10.53
N ASN A 49 -11.62 12.46 -10.61
CA ASN A 49 -10.59 13.24 -11.31
C ASN A 49 -9.19 12.99 -10.70
N GLY A 50 -8.19 12.77 -11.56
CA GLY A 50 -6.82 12.42 -11.15
C GLY A 50 -6.61 10.95 -10.74
N TYR A 51 -7.66 10.13 -10.66
CA TYR A 51 -7.57 8.70 -10.33
C TYR A 51 -8.33 7.81 -11.34
N PRO A 52 -7.98 7.86 -12.65
CA PRO A 52 -8.80 7.29 -13.73
C PRO A 52 -9.06 5.79 -13.59
N PHE A 53 -8.10 5.02 -13.07
CA PHE A 53 -8.25 3.57 -12.93
C PHE A 53 -9.24 3.14 -11.84
N ARG A 54 -9.63 4.03 -10.92
CA ARG A 54 -10.65 3.70 -9.90
C ARG A 54 -12.02 3.44 -10.53
N ALA A 55 -12.31 4.11 -11.64
CA ALA A 55 -13.53 3.92 -12.41
C ALA A 55 -13.59 2.55 -13.11
N LEU A 56 -12.49 1.82 -13.22
CA LEU A 56 -12.42 0.54 -13.92
C LEU A 56 -12.15 -0.65 -12.98
N PHE A 57 -11.74 -0.39 -11.74
CA PHE A 57 -11.31 -1.41 -10.81
C PHE A 57 -12.46 -1.87 -9.91
N ILE A 58 -12.87 -3.13 -10.04
CA ILE A 58 -13.87 -3.76 -9.18
C ILE A 58 -13.16 -4.49 -8.03
N VAL A 59 -13.53 -4.17 -6.80
CA VAL A 59 -12.98 -4.80 -5.59
C VAL A 59 -13.78 -6.06 -5.28
N ASP A 60 -13.11 -7.21 -5.27
CA ASP A 60 -13.74 -8.53 -5.07
C ASP A 60 -14.50 -8.62 -3.73
N GLU A 61 -14.00 -7.96 -2.68
CA GLU A 61 -14.59 -8.02 -1.32
C GLU A 61 -16.01 -7.47 -1.26
N PHE A 62 -16.34 -6.47 -2.07
CA PHE A 62 -17.65 -5.81 -2.09
C PHE A 62 -18.40 -6.00 -3.41
N ASN A 63 -17.72 -6.53 -4.44
CA ASN A 63 -18.20 -6.60 -5.81
C ASN A 63 -18.71 -5.24 -6.33
N LYS A 64 -17.95 -4.18 -6.02
CA LYS A 64 -18.24 -2.79 -6.40
C LYS A 64 -17.04 -2.18 -7.09
N TYR A 65 -17.28 -1.19 -7.94
CA TYR A 65 -16.18 -0.35 -8.39
C TYR A 65 -15.55 0.38 -7.22
N TYR A 66 -14.25 0.66 -7.33
CA TYR A 66 -13.52 1.37 -6.28
C TYR A 66 -14.12 2.75 -5.99
N ASP A 67 -14.62 3.45 -7.01
CA ASP A 67 -15.28 4.76 -6.86
C ASP A 67 -16.67 4.69 -6.20
N GLU A 68 -17.26 3.50 -6.05
CA GLU A 68 -18.58 3.30 -5.43
C GLU A 68 -18.52 2.85 -3.97
N LEU A 69 -17.31 2.66 -3.44
CA LEU A 69 -17.13 2.27 -2.04
C LEU A 69 -17.60 3.39 -1.11
N THR A 70 -18.34 3.02 -0.07
CA THR A 70 -18.62 3.98 1.01
C THR A 70 -17.33 4.31 1.76
N PRO A 71 -17.29 5.42 2.52
CA PRO A 71 -16.13 5.74 3.36
C PRO A 71 -15.72 4.57 4.28
N GLU A 72 -16.70 3.87 4.86
CA GLU A 72 -16.47 2.74 5.75
C GLU A 72 -15.90 1.52 5.00
N GLU A 73 -16.38 1.24 3.79
CA GLU A 73 -15.85 0.18 2.93
C GLU A 73 -14.43 0.50 2.47
N HIS A 74 -14.19 1.74 2.05
CA HIS A 74 -12.89 2.21 1.61
C HIS A 74 -11.86 2.14 2.75
N ASP A 75 -12.22 2.55 3.97
CA ASP A 75 -11.32 2.48 5.13
C ASP A 75 -10.92 1.05 5.50
N LYS A 76 -11.82 0.08 5.31
CA LYS A 76 -11.51 -1.35 5.51
C LYS A 76 -10.46 -1.87 4.55
N ILE A 77 -10.42 -1.39 3.30
CA ILE A 77 -9.52 -1.90 2.27
C ILE A 77 -8.36 -0.98 1.91
N ASN A 78 -8.29 0.21 2.52
CA ASN A 78 -7.31 1.25 2.19
C ASN A 78 -5.87 0.72 2.32
N HIS A 79 -5.31 0.29 1.19
CA HIS A 79 -4.02 -0.38 1.13
C HIS A 79 -2.88 0.54 1.52
N ARG A 80 -3.00 1.84 1.19
CA ARG A 80 -2.02 2.86 1.56
C ARG A 80 -1.95 2.98 3.08
N LEU A 81 -3.09 3.08 3.74
CA LEU A 81 -3.16 3.22 5.20
C LEU A 81 -2.65 1.95 5.90
N LYS A 82 -3.04 0.76 5.43
CA LYS A 82 -2.57 -0.52 6.00
C LYS A 82 -1.05 -0.68 5.89
N ALA A 83 -0.47 -0.42 4.71
CA ALA A 83 0.97 -0.47 4.52
C ALA A 83 1.68 0.56 5.40
N LEU A 84 1.16 1.79 5.46
CA LEU A 84 1.75 2.87 6.24
C LEU A 84 1.72 2.57 7.76
N LYS A 85 0.63 2.00 8.29
CA LYS A 85 0.57 1.60 9.71
C LYS A 85 1.62 0.55 10.06
N ARG A 86 1.79 -0.47 9.21
CA ARG A 86 2.84 -1.49 9.38
C ARG A 86 4.24 -0.88 9.32
N LEU A 87 4.44 0.05 8.39
CA LEU A 87 5.71 0.73 8.18
C LEU A 87 6.07 1.66 9.35
N ALA A 88 5.09 2.43 9.83
CA ALA A 88 5.25 3.29 11.00
C ALA A 88 5.60 2.47 12.25
N ASN A 89 4.95 1.32 12.46
CA ASN A 89 5.29 0.41 13.57
C ASN A 89 6.73 -0.12 13.46
N LYS A 90 7.20 -0.48 12.25
CA LYS A 90 8.59 -0.89 12.02
C LYS A 90 9.57 0.23 12.38
N ILE A 91 9.31 1.46 11.93
CA ILE A 91 10.17 2.62 12.24
C ILE A 91 10.18 2.90 13.74
N LEU A 92 9.01 2.94 14.39
CA LEU A 92 8.88 3.16 15.83
C LEU A 92 9.56 2.08 16.68
N SER A 93 9.68 0.85 16.18
CA SER A 93 10.37 -0.23 16.90
C SER A 93 11.90 -0.08 16.92
N VAL A 94 12.45 0.83 16.10
CA VAL A 94 13.89 1.03 15.92
C VAL A 94 14.35 2.39 16.48
N LEU A 95 13.42 3.32 16.72
CA LEU A 95 13.64 4.57 17.46
C LEU A 95 13.65 4.31 18.97
#